data_AF-A0A1S2JSX4-F1
#
_entry.id   AF-A0A1S2JSX4-F1
#
_cell.length_a   1.000
_cell.length_b   1.000
_cell.length_c   1.000
_cell.angle_alpha   90.00
_cell.angle_beta   90.00
_cell.angle_gamma   90.00
#
_symmetry.space_group_name_H-M   'P 1'
#
loop_
_entity.id
_entity.type
_entity.pdbx_description
1 polymer ?
#
loop_
_entity_poly.entity_id
_entity_poly.type
_entity_poly.pdbx_seq_one_letter_code
_entity_poly.pdbx_strand_id
1 'polypeptide(L)'
;MMQASKRVAGQGRWPGKQCIDPFKADFDMLQTQPVSRSVRLNGFSTCLRLEAVYWGILERIAAANRCSVSAVLSYVDREVHLRQGGVRNFSGLIRVICVAWLLDPPSVR
;
A
#
# COMPACT_ATOMS: atom_id res chain seq x y z
N MET A 1 2.37 28.23 37.08
CA MET A 1 2.95 26.88 36.98
C MET A 1 1.82 25.93 36.58
N MET A 2 1.59 25.71 35.29
CA MET A 2 0.56 24.79 34.80
C MET A 2 1.23 23.46 34.46
N GLN A 3 0.90 22.42 35.22
CA GLN A 3 1.45 21.09 35.00
C GLN A 3 0.84 20.47 33.74
N ALA A 4 1.71 19.96 32.88
CA ALA A 4 1.37 19.22 31.69
C ALA A 4 0.64 17.93 32.05
N SER A 5 -0.56 17.73 31.49
CA SER A 5 -1.25 16.45 31.53
C SER A 5 -0.58 15.51 30.52
N LYS A 6 0.41 14.73 30.98
CA LYS A 6 0.91 13.56 30.26
C LYS A 6 -0.22 12.52 30.22
N ARG A 7 -0.90 12.40 29.08
CA ARG A 7 -1.76 11.23 28.82
C ARG A 7 -0.87 10.00 28.81
N VAL A 8 -1.11 9.10 29.77
CA VAL A 8 -0.47 7.80 29.87
C VAL A 8 -0.83 7.00 28.61
N ALA A 9 0.20 6.56 27.90
CA ALA A 9 0.08 5.66 26.77
C ALA A 9 -0.68 4.41 27.21
N GLY A 10 -1.82 4.14 26.58
CA GLY A 10 -2.51 2.87 26.71
C GLY A 10 -1.65 1.77 26.10
N GLN A 11 -0.80 1.13 26.90
CA GLN A 11 -0.20 -0.15 26.56
C GLN A 11 -1.31 -1.20 26.59
N GLY A 12 -1.95 -1.43 25.44
CA GLY A 12 -2.82 -2.59 25.24
C GLY A 12 -1.96 -3.84 25.27
N ARG A 13 -1.68 -4.38 26.46
CA ARG A 13 -1.03 -5.69 26.58
C ARG A 13 -2.03 -6.73 26.08
N TRP A 14 -1.70 -7.46 25.01
CA TRP A 14 -2.46 -8.64 24.63
C TRP A 14 -2.57 -9.58 25.84
N PRO A 15 -3.78 -10.08 26.18
CA PRO A 15 -3.97 -10.81 27.43
C PRO A 15 -3.06 -12.04 27.50
N GLY A 16 -2.15 -12.04 28.49
CA GLY A 16 -1.41 -13.22 28.93
C GLY A 16 -0.23 -13.69 28.08
N LYS A 17 0.19 -13.00 27.01
CA LYS A 17 1.36 -13.39 26.20
C LYS A 17 2.30 -12.23 25.93
N GLN A 18 3.61 -12.50 25.98
CA GLN A 18 4.62 -11.57 25.49
C GLN A 18 4.57 -11.59 23.96
N CYS A 19 3.93 -10.60 23.36
CA CYS A 19 3.77 -10.52 21.91
C CYS A 19 4.19 -9.14 21.41
N ILE A 20 4.57 -9.09 20.14
CA ILE A 20 4.75 -7.83 19.41
C ILE A 20 3.35 -7.34 19.08
N ASP A 21 3.00 -6.13 19.54
CA ASP A 21 1.71 -5.52 19.20
C ASP A 21 1.66 -5.25 17.68
N PRO A 22 0.74 -5.88 16.92
CA PRO A 22 0.58 -5.58 15.50
C PRO A 22 0.07 -4.15 15.28
N PHE A 23 -0.56 -3.55 16.30
CA PHE A 23 -0.97 -2.15 16.28
C PHE A 23 0.11 -1.31 16.94
N LYS A 24 1.03 -0.75 16.15
CA LYS A 24 2.02 0.18 16.72
C LYS A 24 1.30 1.41 17.27
N ALA A 25 1.72 1.90 18.44
CA ALA A 25 1.10 3.06 19.08
C ALA A 25 1.16 4.35 18.22
N ASP A 26 2.08 4.42 17.28
CA ASP A 26 2.26 5.49 16.30
C ASP A 26 1.65 5.17 14.92
N PHE A 27 0.76 4.17 14.83
CA PHE A 27 0.08 3.85 13.58
C PHE A 27 -0.73 5.05 13.08
N ASP A 28 -0.36 5.56 11.91
CA ASP A 28 -1.04 6.67 11.27
C ASP A 28 -2.31 6.18 10.56
N MET A 29 -3.47 6.47 11.15
CA MET A 29 -4.77 6.13 10.56
C MET A 29 -5.03 6.78 9.20
N LEU A 30 -4.32 7.86 8.82
CA LEU A 30 -4.46 8.44 7.48
C LEU A 30 -4.03 7.45 6.39
N GLN A 31 -3.15 6.51 6.72
CA GLN A 31 -2.71 5.45 5.81
C GLN A 31 -3.83 4.53 5.36
N THR A 32 -4.90 4.38 6.15
CA THR A 32 -6.06 3.54 5.82
C THR A 32 -7.12 4.30 5.01
N GLN A 33 -6.97 5.61 4.80
CA GLN A 33 -7.96 6.40 4.07
C GLN A 33 -8.03 5.96 2.60
N PRO A 34 -9.22 5.61 2.07
CA PRO A 34 -9.36 5.26 0.67
C PRO A 34 -9.29 6.51 -0.21
N VAL A 35 -8.36 6.51 -1.16
CA VAL A 35 -8.13 7.59 -2.12
C VAL A 35 -8.40 7.06 -3.53
N SER A 36 -9.31 7.74 -4.24
CA SER A 36 -9.57 7.50 -5.66
C SER A 36 -8.63 8.36 -6.50
N ARG A 37 -7.89 7.75 -7.44
CA ARG A 37 -7.10 8.47 -8.45
C ARG A 37 -7.47 7.98 -9.85
N SER A 38 -7.56 8.91 -10.79
CA SER A 38 -7.65 8.58 -12.21
C SER A 38 -6.24 8.31 -12.74
N VAL A 39 -6.02 7.11 -13.28
CA VAL A 39 -4.74 6.67 -13.86
C VAL A 39 -4.95 6.22 -15.29
N ARG A 40 -3.89 6.24 -16.09
CA ARG A 40 -3.92 5.69 -17.46
C ARG A 40 -3.39 4.26 -17.45
N LEU A 41 -4.24 3.30 -17.78
CA LEU A 41 -3.88 1.90 -17.99
C LEU A 41 -3.89 1.62 -19.49
N ASN A 42 -2.71 1.39 -20.07
CA ASN A 42 -2.58 1.06 -21.50
C ASN A 42 -3.34 2.02 -22.44
N GLY A 43 -3.41 3.31 -22.09
CA GLY A 43 -4.09 4.36 -22.86
C GLY A 43 -5.49 4.74 -22.35
N PHE A 44 -6.13 3.89 -21.55
CA PHE A 44 -7.48 4.10 -21.03
C PHE A 44 -7.49 4.76 -19.65
N SER A 45 -8.36 5.76 -19.47
CA SER A 45 -8.55 6.39 -18.16
C SER A 45 -9.32 5.44 -17.25
N THR A 46 -8.70 5.03 -16.15
CA THR A 46 -9.27 4.11 -15.16
C THR A 46 -9.24 4.77 -13.78
N CYS A 47 -10.39 4.79 -13.10
CA CYS A 47 -10.45 5.24 -11.71
C CYS A 47 -10.14 4.06 -10.79
N LEU A 48 -9.06 4.15 -10.01
CA LEU A 48 -8.72 3.16 -8.99
C LEU A 48 -8.88 3.77 -7.61
N ARG A 49 -9.51 3.02 -6.70
CA ARG A 49 -9.63 3.37 -5.28
C ARG A 49 -8.76 2.43 -4.44
N LEU A 50 -7.74 3.00 -3.82
CA LEU A 50 -6.79 2.32 -2.94
C LEU A 50 -6.57 3.14 -1.67
N GLU A 51 -6.22 2.49 -0.58
CA GLU A 51 -5.83 3.15 0.66
C GLU A 51 -4.53 3.95 0.45
N ALA A 52 -4.36 5.05 1.19
CA ALA A 52 -3.23 5.97 1.02
C ALA A 52 -1.87 5.26 1.09
N VAL A 53 -1.73 4.24 1.96
CA VAL A 53 -0.51 3.43 2.07
C VAL A 53 -0.14 2.75 0.75
N TYR A 54 -1.11 2.21 0.01
CA TYR A 54 -0.84 1.52 -1.24
C TYR A 54 -0.43 2.48 -2.35
N TRP A 55 -1.00 3.70 -2.36
CA TRP A 55 -0.51 4.75 -3.26
C TRP A 55 0.95 5.12 -2.97
N GLY A 56 1.34 5.25 -1.71
CA GLY A 56 2.72 5.51 -1.32
C GLY A 56 3.67 4.35 -1.69
N ILE A 57 3.24 3.09 -1.57
CA ILE A 57 4.03 1.93 -2.02
C ILE A 57 4.19 1.94 -3.54
N LEU A 58 3.13 2.23 -4.29
CA LEU A 58 3.20 2.35 -5.75
C LEU A 58 4.16 3.46 -6.20
N GLU A 59 4.17 4.59 -5.50
CA GLU A 59 5.13 5.68 -5.75
C GLU A 59 6.58 5.24 -5.51
N ARG A 60 6.83 4.45 -4.45
CA ARG A 60 8.16 3.85 -4.17
C ARG A 60 8.57 2.86 -5.25
N ILE A 61 7.66 1.99 -5.69
CA ILE A 61 7.91 1.03 -6.80
C ILE A 61 8.23 1.81 -8.09
N ALA A 62 7.45 2.83 -8.40
CA ALA A 62 7.65 3.65 -9.59
C ALA A 62 9.03 4.37 -9.56
N ALA A 63 9.40 4.93 -8.41
CA ALA A 63 10.70 5.55 -8.21
C ALA A 63 11.86 4.55 -8.39
N ALA A 64 11.76 3.35 -7.81
CA ALA A 64 12.77 2.29 -7.97
C ALA A 64 12.96 1.87 -9.45
N ASN A 65 11.90 1.93 -10.25
CA ASN A 65 11.92 1.60 -11.67
C ASN A 65 12.14 2.82 -12.59
N ARG A 66 12.36 4.02 -12.03
CA ARG A 66 12.49 5.28 -12.79
C ARG A 66 11.33 5.50 -13.77
N CYS A 67 10.11 5.20 -13.35
CA CYS A 67 8.90 5.36 -14.15
C CYS A 67 7.77 6.00 -13.34
N SER A 68 6.59 6.16 -13.94
CA SER A 68 5.41 6.69 -13.26
C SER A 68 4.54 5.58 -12.65
N VAL A 69 3.71 5.93 -11.66
CA VAL A 69 2.71 4.99 -11.11
C VAL A 69 1.80 4.42 -12.20
N SER A 70 1.35 5.25 -13.15
CA SER A 70 0.56 4.80 -14.31
C SER A 70 1.30 3.77 -15.17
N ALA A 71 2.63 3.90 -15.32
CA ALA A 71 3.45 2.93 -16.05
C ALA A 71 3.54 1.59 -15.31
N VAL A 72 3.76 1.61 -13.99
CA VAL A 72 3.72 0.40 -13.14
C VAL A 72 2.38 -0.32 -13.27
N LEU A 73 1.28 0.42 -13.11
CA LEU A 73 -0.06 -0.16 -13.17
C LEU A 73 -0.39 -0.70 -14.57
N SER A 74 -0.01 0.02 -15.64
CA SER A 74 -0.19 -0.45 -17.03
C SER A 74 0.60 -1.73 -17.31
N TYR A 75 1.81 -1.83 -16.77
CA TYR A 75 2.64 -3.03 -16.87
C TYR A 75 1.95 -4.21 -16.18
N VAL A 76 1.51 -4.05 -14.93
CA VAL A 76 0.80 -5.11 -14.20
C VAL A 76 -0.48 -5.55 -14.92
N ASP A 77 -1.29 -4.60 -15.38
CA ASP A 77 -2.51 -4.84 -16.14
C ASP A 77 -2.24 -5.68 -17.40
N ARG A 78 -1.19 -5.31 -18.14
CA ARG A 78 -0.75 -6.06 -19.32
C ARG A 78 -0.28 -7.47 -18.97
N GLU A 79 0.59 -7.60 -17.97
CA GLU A 79 1.17 -8.91 -17.61
C GLU A 79 0.10 -9.89 -17.09
N VAL A 80 -0.85 -9.42 -16.28
CA VAL A 80 -1.94 -10.29 -15.81
C VAL A 80 -2.89 -10.64 -16.95
N HIS A 81 -3.14 -9.72 -17.88
CA HIS A 81 -3.92 -10.01 -19.08
C HIS A 81 -3.25 -11.09 -19.94
N LEU A 82 -1.96 -10.93 -20.23
CA LEU A 82 -1.21 -11.85 -21.10
C LEU A 82 -0.97 -13.23 -20.46
N ARG A 83 -0.68 -13.30 -19.15
CA ARG A 83 -0.28 -14.55 -18.49
C ARG A 83 -1.44 -15.31 -17.86
N GLN A 84 -2.51 -14.63 -17.46
CA GLN A 84 -3.61 -15.21 -16.68
C GLN A 84 -5.00 -14.96 -17.31
N GLY A 85 -5.06 -14.34 -18.48
CA GLY A 85 -6.33 -13.97 -19.13
C GLY A 85 -7.03 -12.77 -18.47
N GLY A 86 -6.34 -12.04 -17.60
CA GLY A 86 -6.84 -10.86 -16.88
C GLY A 86 -7.25 -11.16 -15.44
N VAL A 87 -7.81 -10.14 -14.78
CA VAL A 87 -8.24 -10.23 -13.37
C VAL A 87 -9.54 -9.47 -13.16
N ARG A 88 -10.50 -10.07 -12.45
CA ARG A 88 -11.78 -9.42 -12.14
C ARG A 88 -11.65 -8.31 -11.09
N ASN A 89 -10.72 -8.47 -10.15
CA ASN A 89 -10.45 -7.49 -9.08
C ASN A 89 -9.02 -6.94 -9.18
N PHE A 90 -8.81 -6.04 -10.15
CA PHE A 90 -7.51 -5.40 -10.34
C PHE A 90 -7.05 -4.62 -9.08
N SER A 91 -7.97 -3.95 -8.39
CA SER A 91 -7.63 -3.21 -7.17
C SER A 91 -7.13 -4.12 -6.04
N GLY A 92 -7.69 -5.33 -5.92
CA GLY A 92 -7.23 -6.35 -4.97
C GLY A 92 -5.85 -6.88 -5.35
N LEU A 93 -5.62 -7.14 -6.65
CA LEU A 93 -4.31 -7.53 -7.16
C LEU A 93 -3.24 -6.50 -6.82
N ILE A 94 -3.50 -5.21 -7.02
CA ILE A 94 -2.54 -4.14 -6.73
C ILE A 94 -2.16 -4.11 -5.23
N ARG A 95 -3.14 -4.30 -4.33
CA ARG A 95 -2.86 -4.38 -2.89
C ARG A 95 -1.92 -5.56 -2.57
N VAL A 96 -2.20 -6.73 -3.13
CA VAL A 96 -1.35 -7.94 -2.95
C VAL A 96 0.05 -7.70 -3.50
N ILE A 97 0.20 -7.11 -4.68
CA ILE A 97 1.51 -6.79 -5.27
C ILE A 97 2.30 -5.83 -4.37
N CYS A 98 1.66 -4.80 -3.81
CA CYS A 98 2.32 -3.87 -2.90
C CYS A 98 2.89 -4.59 -1.66
N VAL A 99 2.09 -5.48 -1.05
CA VAL A 99 2.53 -6.26 0.11
C VAL A 99 3.64 -7.23 -0.27
N ALA A 100 3.48 -7.98 -1.37
CA ALA A 100 4.48 -8.93 -1.86
C ALA A 100 5.83 -8.25 -2.15
N TRP A 101 5.81 -7.08 -2.80
CA TRP A 101 7.02 -6.29 -3.08
C TRP A 101 7.73 -5.81 -1.81
N LEU A 102 7.02 -5.53 -0.72
CA LEU A 102 7.64 -5.16 0.55
C LEU A 102 8.19 -6.35 1.32
N LEU A 103 7.58 -7.53 1.18
CA LEU A 103 8.04 -8.77 1.84
C LEU A 103 9.30 -9.33 1.19
N ASP A 104 9.41 -9.20 -0.13
CA ASP A 104 10.56 -9.64 -0.92
C ASP A 104 10.93 -8.54 -1.93
N PRO A 105 11.58 -7.46 -1.48
CA PRO A 105 11.97 -6.37 -2.36
C PRO A 105 12.97 -6.91 -3.39
N PRO A 106 12.67 -6.85 -4.70
CA PRO A 106 13.55 -7.38 -5.71
C PRO A 106 14.89 -6.66 -5.63
N SER A 107 15.95 -7.41 -5.34
CA SER A 107 17.32 -6.94 -5.46
C SER A 107 17.52 -6.46 -6.90
N VAL A 108 18.08 -5.26 -7.07
CA VAL A 108 18.43 -4.70 -8.39
C VAL A 108 19.17 -5.78 -9.17
N ARG A 109 18.58 -6.23 -10.29
CA ARG A 109 19.27 -7.09 -11.25
C ARG A 109 20.24 -6.25 -12.07
#